data_AF-A0A0A8X7V9-F1
#
_entry.id   AF-A0A0A8X7V9-F1
#
_cell.length_a   1.000
_cell.length_b   1.000
_cell.length_c   1.000
_cell.angle_alpha   90.00
_cell.angle_beta   90.00
_cell.angle_gamma   90.00
#
_symmetry.space_group_name_H-M   'P 1'
#
loop_
_entity.id
_entity.type
_entity.pdbx_description
1 polymer ?
#
loop_
_entity_poly.entity_id
_entity_poly.type
_entity_poly.pdbx_seq_one_letter_code
_entity_poly.pdbx_strand_id
1 'polypeptide(L)'
;MALNLHIDFTRYDEAYLSYKNIVTISDQIVRWGAIGTLLVGFTYGFFTNWGFFKHRWVGVKFILYIIQTFVGIFIVDELMRENMELLEAQKELALSNPDFIKNHIVRQYAVYFQIVVTIFIFIISFIRPWKKKKELSSKAGIPKNIQNTR
;
A
#
# COMPACT_ATOMS: atom_id res chain seq x y z
N MET A 1 29.06 -13.35 -0.26
CA MET A 1 28.55 -12.32 -1.19
C MET A 1 28.04 -11.17 -0.34
N ALA A 2 28.89 -10.17 -0.11
CA ALA A 2 28.50 -8.97 0.64
C ALA A 2 27.82 -8.01 -0.34
N LEU A 3 26.56 -7.70 -0.09
CA LEU A 3 25.78 -6.72 -0.84
C LEU A 3 26.29 -5.33 -0.44
N ASN A 4 27.34 -4.85 -1.11
CA ASN A 4 27.82 -3.47 -0.96
C ASN A 4 26.87 -2.56 -1.73
N LEU A 5 25.87 -2.02 -1.02
CA LEU A 5 24.84 -1.12 -1.55
C LEU A 5 25.34 0.33 -1.53
N HIS A 6 26.56 0.55 -2.04
CA HIS A 6 27.10 1.89 -2.30
C HIS A 6 26.75 2.21 -3.76
N ILE A 7 25.64 2.92 -3.97
CA ILE A 7 25.20 3.31 -5.32
C ILE A 7 25.96 4.58 -5.70
N ASP A 8 27.00 4.42 -6.50
CA ASP A 8 27.74 5.55 -7.04
C ASP A 8 27.08 5.99 -8.36
N PHE A 9 26.31 7.09 -8.31
CA PHE A 9 25.59 7.64 -9.45
C PHE A 9 26.51 8.37 -10.46
N THR A 10 27.83 8.29 -10.26
CA THR A 10 28.83 8.96 -11.10
C THR A 10 29.17 8.19 -12.37
N ARG A 11 28.91 6.87 -12.42
CA ARG A 11 29.18 6.02 -13.58
C ARG A 11 27.90 5.46 -14.17
N TYR A 12 27.69 5.69 -15.47
CA TYR A 12 26.50 5.26 -16.19
C TYR A 12 26.27 3.75 -16.14
N ASP A 13 27.32 2.94 -16.31
CA ASP A 13 27.17 1.48 -16.32
C ASP A 13 26.65 0.95 -14.97
N GLU A 14 27.08 1.54 -13.85
CA GLU A 14 26.66 1.16 -12.50
C GLU A 14 25.24 1.63 -12.20
N ALA A 15 24.89 2.85 -12.61
CA ALA A 15 23.53 3.39 -12.50
C ALA A 15 22.53 2.59 -13.36
N TYR A 16 22.89 2.27 -14.61
CA TYR A 16 22.07 1.51 -15.55
C TYR A 16 21.85 0.07 -15.06
N LEU A 17 22.91 -0.63 -14.65
CA LEU A 17 22.78 -2.00 -14.13
C LEU A 17 21.93 -2.04 -12.86
N SER A 18 22.10 -1.05 -11.98
CA SER A 18 21.30 -0.92 -10.75
C SER A 18 19.82 -0.68 -11.09
N TYR A 19 19.54 0.27 -11.98
CA TYR A 19 18.17 0.57 -12.40
C TYR A 19 17.51 -0.64 -13.06
N LYS A 20 18.24 -1.35 -13.91
CA LYS A 20 17.79 -2.59 -14.57
C LYS A 20 17.41 -3.66 -13.58
N ASN A 21 18.27 -3.94 -12.60
CA ASN A 21 17.97 -4.93 -11.58
C ASN A 21 16.74 -4.51 -10.75
N ILE A 22 16.61 -3.24 -10.37
CA ILE A 22 15.47 -2.74 -9.59
C ILE A 22 14.16 -2.88 -10.39
N VAL A 23 14.15 -2.49 -11.67
CA VAL A 23 12.97 -2.63 -12.54
C VAL A 23 12.58 -4.09 -12.70
N THR A 24 13.54 -4.97 -13.03
CA THR A 24 13.26 -6.40 -13.22
C THR A 24 12.72 -7.06 -11.94
N ILE A 25 13.31 -6.75 -10.78
CA ILE A 25 12.83 -7.27 -9.49
C ILE A 25 11.43 -6.73 -9.18
N SER A 26 11.19 -5.43 -9.39
CA SER A 26 9.90 -4.81 -9.13
C SER A 26 8.79 -5.44 -9.98
N ASP A 27 9.03 -5.58 -11.29
CA ASP A 27 8.04 -6.11 -12.22
C ASP A 27 7.72 -7.60 -11.97
N GLN A 28 8.72 -8.42 -11.63
CA GLN A 28 8.52 -9.85 -11.42
C GLN A 28 8.09 -10.22 -9.99
N ILE A 29 8.63 -9.57 -8.97
CA ILE A 29 8.39 -9.99 -7.57
C ILE A 29 7.32 -9.10 -6.95
N VAL A 30 7.44 -7.78 -7.09
CA VAL A 30 6.55 -6.83 -6.40
C VAL A 30 5.16 -6.86 -7.02
N ARG A 31 5.04 -6.85 -8.36
CA ARG A 31 3.75 -6.91 -9.05
C ARG A 31 2.99 -8.19 -8.75
N TRP A 32 3.63 -9.34 -8.94
CA TRP A 32 3.00 -10.65 -8.69
C TRP A 32 2.69 -10.86 -7.20
N GLY A 33 3.56 -10.41 -6.30
CA GLY A 33 3.31 -10.44 -4.86
C GLY A 33 2.13 -9.55 -4.43
N ALA A 34 1.99 -8.38 -5.02
CA ALA A 34 0.87 -7.47 -4.77
C ALA A 34 -0.46 -8.06 -5.25
N ILE A 35 -0.49 -8.65 -6.46
CA ILE A 35 -1.67 -9.34 -7.00
C ILE A 35 -2.04 -10.53 -6.11
N GLY A 36 -1.08 -11.35 -5.70
CA GLY A 36 -1.30 -12.48 -4.80
C GLY A 36 -1.91 -12.05 -3.46
N THR A 37 -1.39 -10.97 -2.88
CA THR A 37 -1.91 -10.42 -1.62
C THR A 37 -3.33 -9.88 -1.78
N LEU A 38 -3.64 -9.22 -2.90
CA LEU A 38 -4.99 -8.77 -3.21
C LEU A 38 -5.96 -9.93 -3.38
N LEU A 39 -5.57 -11.01 -4.06
CA LEU A 39 -6.39 -12.21 -4.23
C LEU A 39 -6.69 -12.88 -2.88
N VAL A 40 -5.68 -13.02 -2.02
CA VAL A 40 -5.88 -13.58 -0.67
C VAL A 40 -6.81 -12.67 0.14
N GLY A 41 -6.58 -11.36 0.11
CA GLY A 41 -7.43 -10.38 0.79
C GLY A 41 -8.87 -10.39 0.30
N PHE A 42 -9.09 -10.54 -1.01
CA PHE A 42 -10.41 -10.67 -1.62
C PHE A 42 -11.09 -11.97 -1.21
N THR A 43 -10.37 -13.10 -1.28
CA THR A 43 -10.86 -14.42 -0.90
C THR A 43 -11.27 -14.43 0.56
N TYR A 44 -10.41 -13.99 1.49
CA TYR A 44 -10.74 -13.88 2.91
C TYR A 44 -11.84 -12.86 3.19
N GLY A 45 -11.89 -11.78 2.43
CA GLY A 45 -12.86 -10.71 2.61
C GLY A 45 -14.29 -11.08 2.23
N PHE A 46 -14.45 -11.82 1.13
CA PHE A 46 -15.74 -12.23 0.58
C PHE A 46 -16.20 -13.58 1.12
N PHE A 47 -15.32 -14.59 1.18
CA PHE A 47 -15.72 -15.94 1.60
C PHE A 47 -15.84 -16.08 3.11
N THR A 48 -15.09 -15.29 3.88
CA THR A 48 -15.15 -15.38 5.33
C THR A 48 -16.08 -14.29 5.87
N ASN A 49 -17.02 -14.65 6.75
CA ASN A 49 -17.90 -13.73 7.51
C ASN A 49 -17.14 -12.72 8.41
N TRP A 50 -15.82 -12.59 8.22
CA TRP A 50 -14.92 -11.65 8.87
C TRP A 50 -15.17 -10.20 8.43
N GLY A 51 -15.87 -10.03 7.30
CA GLY A 51 -16.79 -8.93 7.13
C GLY A 51 -16.10 -7.61 6.76
N PHE A 52 -15.70 -7.48 5.50
CA PHE A 52 -15.58 -6.17 4.86
C PHE A 52 -16.81 -5.29 5.12
N PHE A 53 -17.98 -5.93 5.20
CA PHE A 53 -19.27 -5.27 5.45
C PHE A 53 -19.67 -5.20 6.94
N LYS A 54 -19.14 -6.07 7.81
CA LYS A 54 -19.45 -6.06 9.25
C LYS A 54 -18.63 -5.02 10.00
N HIS A 55 -17.41 -4.77 9.53
CA HIS A 55 -16.50 -3.76 10.09
C HIS A 55 -16.11 -2.77 8.99
N ARG A 56 -16.90 -1.70 8.83
CA ARG A 56 -16.66 -0.60 7.85
C ARG A 56 -15.20 -0.13 7.80
N TRP A 57 -14.54 -0.14 8.95
CA TRP A 57 -13.14 0.17 9.11
C TRP A 57 -12.18 -0.75 8.32
N VAL A 58 -12.44 -2.06 8.26
CA VAL A 58 -11.63 -3.02 7.50
C VAL A 58 -11.79 -2.76 5.99
N GLY A 59 -13.00 -2.44 5.54
CA GLY A 59 -13.31 -2.07 4.15
C GLY A 59 -12.54 -0.84 3.68
N VAL A 60 -12.59 0.25 4.46
CA VAL A 60 -11.87 1.50 4.12
C VAL A 60 -10.37 1.23 3.94
N LYS A 61 -9.77 0.42 4.81
CA LYS A 61 -8.34 0.07 4.72
C LYS A 61 -7.98 -0.71 3.48
N PHE A 62 -8.82 -1.67 3.11
CA PHE A 62 -8.58 -2.47 1.93
C PHE A 62 -8.77 -1.67 0.64
N ILE A 63 -9.74 -0.75 0.60
CA ILE A 63 -9.88 0.17 -0.54
C ILE A 63 -8.65 1.07 -0.65
N LEU A 64 -8.17 1.64 0.46
CA LEU A 64 -6.93 2.44 0.46
C LEU A 64 -5.72 1.61 0.00
N TYR A 65 -5.63 0.35 0.44
CA TYR A 65 -4.58 -0.58 0.00
C TYR A 65 -4.67 -0.93 -1.49
N ILE A 66 -5.88 -1.11 -2.03
CA ILE A 66 -6.09 -1.31 -3.47
C ILE A 66 -5.60 -0.08 -4.23
N ILE A 67 -6.07 1.12 -3.86
CA ILE A 67 -5.64 2.37 -4.51
C ILE A 67 -4.12 2.50 -4.48
N GLN A 68 -3.51 2.22 -3.32
CA GLN A 68 -2.06 2.26 -3.14
C GLN A 68 -1.32 1.26 -4.05
N THR A 69 -1.87 0.07 -4.23
CA THR A 69 -1.33 -0.97 -5.12
C THR A 69 -1.44 -0.55 -6.58
N PHE A 70 -2.58 0.01 -7.00
CA PHE A 70 -2.79 0.51 -8.36
C PHE A 70 -1.85 1.67 -8.69
N VAL A 71 -1.69 2.63 -7.78
CA VAL A 71 -0.72 3.73 -7.95
C VAL A 71 0.70 3.19 -8.12
N GLY A 72 1.10 2.18 -7.35
CA GLY A 72 2.41 1.54 -7.51
C GLY A 72 2.59 0.84 -8.85
N ILE A 73 1.62 0.02 -9.25
CA ILE A 73 1.75 -0.78 -10.49
C ILE A 73 1.58 0.06 -11.75
N PHE A 74 0.75 1.10 -11.77
CA PHE A 74 0.52 1.89 -12.98
C PHE A 74 1.40 3.14 -13.06
N ILE A 75 1.53 3.91 -11.97
CA ILE A 75 2.23 5.20 -12.04
C ILE A 75 3.73 5.02 -11.84
N VAL A 76 4.15 4.25 -10.83
CA VAL A 76 5.58 4.07 -10.55
C VAL A 76 6.23 3.20 -11.62
N ASP A 77 5.55 2.15 -12.07
CA ASP A 77 6.09 1.25 -13.09
C ASP A 77 6.25 1.92 -14.46
N GLU A 78 5.24 2.64 -14.94
CA GLU A 78 5.33 3.35 -16.23
C GLU A 78 6.46 4.39 -16.20
N LEU A 79 6.57 5.16 -15.11
CA LEU A 79 7.69 6.09 -14.91
C LEU A 79 9.05 5.41 -14.85
N MET A 80 9.13 4.20 -14.29
CA MET A 80 10.36 3.44 -14.28
C MET A 80 10.72 2.93 -15.68
N ARG A 81 9.73 2.50 -16.46
CA ARG A 81 9.91 2.04 -17.83
C ARG A 81 10.34 3.18 -18.76
N GLU A 82 9.70 4.34 -18.67
CA GLU A 82 10.09 5.55 -19.41
C GLU A 82 11.52 5.99 -19.07
N ASN A 83 11.88 5.99 -17.78
CA ASN A 83 13.25 6.32 -17.37
C ASN A 83 14.26 5.31 -17.90
N MET A 84 13.91 4.02 -17.96
CA MET A 84 14.78 3.01 -18.54
C MET A 84 15.00 3.24 -20.03
N GLU A 85 13.92 3.54 -20.77
CA GLU A 85 13.99 3.82 -22.20
C GLU A 85 14.87 5.06 -22.49
N LEU A 86 14.77 6.10 -21.66
CA LEU A 86 15.64 7.28 -21.73
C LEU A 86 17.10 6.94 -21.43
N LEU A 87 17.38 6.09 -20.44
CA LEU A 87 18.73 5.60 -20.15
C LEU A 87 19.29 4.79 -21.32
N GLU A 88 18.52 3.87 -21.89
CA GLU A 88 18.93 3.05 -23.03
C GLU A 88 19.21 3.90 -24.28
N ALA A 89 18.40 4.94 -24.52
CA ALA A 89 18.54 5.80 -25.70
C ALA A 89 19.66 6.84 -25.59
N GLN A 90 19.83 7.48 -24.43
CA GLN A 90 20.69 8.67 -24.28
C GLN A 90 21.92 8.44 -23.39
N LYS A 91 22.01 7.29 -22.72
CA LYS A 91 23.12 6.90 -21.85
C LYS A 91 23.45 7.96 -20.79
N GLU A 92 24.69 8.44 -20.72
CA GLU A 92 25.13 9.48 -19.78
C GLU A 92 24.38 10.81 -19.92
N LEU A 93 23.90 11.13 -21.13
CA LEU A 93 23.13 12.36 -21.38
C LEU A 93 21.71 12.28 -20.78
N ALA A 94 21.18 11.07 -20.55
CA ALA A 94 19.88 10.86 -19.92
C ALA A 94 19.84 11.44 -18.49
N LEU A 95 20.98 11.39 -17.78
CA LEU A 95 21.09 11.89 -16.40
C LEU A 95 20.92 13.41 -16.30
N SER A 96 21.17 14.13 -17.39
CA SER A 96 20.99 15.58 -17.50
C SER A 96 19.67 15.96 -18.20
N ASN A 97 18.89 14.97 -18.64
CA ASN A 97 17.64 15.23 -19.37
C ASN A 97 16.56 15.72 -18.39
N PRO A 98 15.88 16.85 -18.67
CA PRO A 98 14.79 17.36 -17.83
C PRO A 98 13.65 16.35 -17.63
N ASP A 99 13.39 15.46 -18.59
CA ASP A 99 12.33 14.45 -18.47
C ASP A 99 12.72 13.34 -17.47
N PHE A 100 13.99 12.94 -17.42
CA PHE A 100 14.50 12.00 -16.43
C PHE A 100 14.38 12.58 -15.01
N ILE A 101 14.74 13.85 -14.83
CA ILE A 101 14.64 14.55 -13.55
C ILE A 101 13.17 14.67 -13.11
N LYS A 102 12.27 15.07 -14.00
CA LYS A 102 10.84 15.17 -13.70
C LYS A 102 10.23 13.81 -13.33
N ASN A 103 10.55 12.76 -14.08
CA ASN A 103 10.07 11.42 -13.77
C ASN A 103 10.61 10.92 -12.43
N HIS A 104 11.88 11.21 -12.11
CA HIS A 104 12.45 10.89 -10.80
C HIS A 104 11.71 11.60 -9.66
N ILE A 105 11.44 12.91 -9.82
CA ILE A 105 10.73 13.72 -8.83
C ILE A 105 9.30 13.22 -8.62
N VAL A 106 8.56 12.98 -9.71
CA VAL A 106 7.18 12.49 -9.63
C VAL A 106 7.12 11.12 -8.96
N ARG A 107 8.06 10.22 -9.28
CA ARG A 107 8.18 8.92 -8.58
C ARG A 107 8.42 9.11 -7.09
N GLN A 108 9.33 10.02 -6.72
CA GLN A 108 9.65 10.29 -5.32
C GLN A 108 8.44 10.83 -4.55
N TYR A 109 7.66 11.75 -5.15
CA TYR A 109 6.40 12.22 -4.58
C TYR A 109 5.36 11.09 -4.46
N ALA A 110 5.26 10.20 -5.44
CA ALA A 110 4.37 9.05 -5.37
C ALA A 110 4.72 8.14 -4.18
N VAL A 111 6.02 7.87 -3.95
CA VAL A 111 6.49 7.09 -2.79
C VAL A 111 6.18 7.80 -1.47
N TYR A 112 6.42 9.11 -1.37
CA TYR A 112 6.07 9.86 -0.15
C TYR A 112 4.57 9.83 0.14
N PHE A 113 3.75 10.02 -0.88
CA PHE A 113 2.30 9.88 -0.77
C PHE A 113 1.92 8.48 -0.27
N GLN A 114 2.57 7.44 -0.81
CA GLN A 114 2.37 6.04 -0.41
C GLN A 114 2.67 5.81 1.09
N ILE A 115 3.77 6.38 1.59
CA ILE A 115 4.16 6.31 3.01
C ILE A 115 3.12 7.01 3.88
N VAL A 116 2.67 8.21 3.49
CA VAL A 116 1.66 8.98 4.23
C VAL A 116 0.34 8.21 4.31
N VAL A 117 -0.13 7.63 3.20
CA VAL A 117 -1.34 6.78 3.17
C VAL A 117 -1.18 5.56 4.09
N THR A 118 -0.01 4.93 4.08
CA THR A 118 0.28 3.77 4.94
C THR A 118 0.24 4.15 6.43
N ILE A 119 0.84 5.29 6.81
CA ILE A 119 0.76 5.83 8.17
C ILE A 119 -0.69 6.12 8.55
N PHE A 120 -1.46 6.71 7.66
CA PHE A 120 -2.88 7.00 7.88
C PHE A 120 -3.69 5.72 8.13
N ILE A 121 -3.47 4.66 7.33
CA ILE A 121 -4.05 3.33 7.55
C ILE A 121 -3.66 2.79 8.93
N PHE A 122 -2.43 3.02 9.38
CA PHE A 122 -1.93 2.59 10.69
C PHE A 122 -2.61 3.33 11.84
N ILE A 123 -2.73 4.66 11.74
CA ILE A 123 -3.43 5.50 12.74
C ILE A 123 -4.89 5.09 12.85
N ILE A 124 -5.58 4.90 11.73
CA ILE A 124 -6.95 4.39 11.71
C ILE A 124 -7.01 3.02 12.41
N SER A 125 -5.96 2.20 12.31
CA SER A 125 -5.82 0.93 13.05
C SER A 125 -5.73 1.03 14.54
N PHE A 126 -5.01 2.02 15.00
CA PHE A 126 -4.89 2.23 16.41
C PHE A 126 -6.21 2.72 17.00
N ILE A 127 -6.85 3.69 16.34
CA ILE A 127 -8.01 4.40 16.88
C ILE A 127 -9.31 3.56 16.85
N ARG A 128 -9.35 2.43 16.10
CA ARG A 128 -10.53 1.54 15.94
C ARG A 128 -11.88 2.28 16.12
N PRO A 129 -12.20 3.28 15.27
CA PRO A 129 -13.29 4.23 15.54
C PRO A 129 -14.69 3.60 15.66
N TRP A 130 -14.84 2.34 15.22
CA TRP A 130 -16.11 1.62 15.14
C TRP A 130 -16.32 0.55 16.23
N LYS A 131 -15.58 0.59 17.35
CA LYS A 131 -15.96 -0.22 18.53
C LYS A 131 -17.29 0.32 19.08
N LYS A 132 -18.40 -0.38 18.80
CA LYS A 132 -19.68 -0.11 19.46
C LYS A 132 -19.45 -0.17 20.98
N LYS A 133 -19.74 0.92 21.69
CA LYS A 133 -19.91 0.86 23.15
C LYS A 133 -21.02 -0.17 23.39
N LYS A 134 -20.72 -1.22 24.16
CA LYS A 134 -21.79 -2.07 24.71
C LYS A 134 -22.63 -1.14 25.57
N GLU A 135 -23.87 -0.87 25.15
CA GLU A 135 -24.84 -0.30 26.07
C GLU A 135 -25.05 -1.32 27.18
N LEU A 136 -24.45 -1.03 28.33
CA LEU A 136 -24.72 -1.65 29.62
C LEU A 136 -26.05 -1.08 30.16
N SER A 137 -27.12 -1.18 29.39
CA SER A 137 -28.45 -0.81 29.87
C SER A 137 -29.46 -1.89 29.51
N SER A 138 -30.27 -2.28 30.49
CA SER A 138 -31.38 -3.23 30.43
C SER A 138 -31.10 -4.73 30.65
N LYS A 139 -30.17 -5.10 31.54
CA LYS A 139 -30.25 -6.39 32.30
C LYS A 139 -29.66 -6.29 33.72
N ALA A 140 -30.18 -5.36 34.52
CA ALA A 140 -30.22 -5.47 35.98
C ALA A 140 -31.66 -5.07 36.34
N GLY A 141 -32.57 -6.01 36.60
CA GLY A 141 -32.58 -6.83 37.81
C GLY A 141 -33.67 -6.31 38.74
N ILE A 142 -34.95 -6.43 38.34
CA ILE A 142 -36.08 -6.35 39.30
C ILE A 142 -36.99 -7.56 39.02
N PRO A 143 -36.97 -8.60 39.88
CA PRO A 143 -38.00 -9.62 39.85
C PRO A 143 -39.32 -9.00 40.31
N LYS A 144 -40.30 -8.88 39.41
CA LYS A 144 -41.70 -8.60 39.79
C LYS A 144 -42.35 -9.92 40.22
N ASN A 145 -42.13 -10.31 41.47
CA ASN A 145 -43.07 -11.17 42.19
C ASN A 145 -43.30 -10.54 43.57
N ILE A 146 -44.54 -10.66 44.06
CA ILE A 146 -45.12 -10.13 45.31
C ILE A 146 -45.82 -8.77 45.18
N GLN A 147 -47.03 -8.79 44.60
CA GLN A 147 -48.23 -8.17 45.17
C GLN A 147 -49.40 -9.12 44.85
N ASN A 148 -49.54 -10.20 45.62
CA ASN A 148 -50.40 -10.34 46.79
C ASN A 148 -51.90 -10.20 46.44
N THR A 149 -52.54 -11.36 46.48
CA THR A 149 -53.94 -11.63 46.79
C THR A 149 -54.63 -10.56 47.64
N ARG A 150 -55.72 -10.01 47.13
CA ARG A 150 -57.06 -9.97 47.75
C ARG A 150 -58.07 -9.36 46.77
#